data_AF-A0A1R1X4C5-F1
#
_entry.id   AF-A0A1R1X4C5-F1
#
_cell.length_a   1.000
_cell.length_b   1.000
_cell.length_c   1.000
_cell.angle_alpha   90.00
_cell.angle_beta   90.00
_cell.angle_gamma   90.00
#
_symmetry.space_group_name_H-M   'P 1'
#
loop_
_entity.id
_entity.type
_entity.pdbx_description
1 polymer ?
#
loop_
_entity_poly.entity_id
_entity_poly.type
_entity_poly.pdbx_seq_one_letter_code
_entity_poly.pdbx_strand_id
1 'polypeptide(L)'
;MKDLILSTHQIIPFSDLLSLDNNVANEFVPNGLYISIDTEKKIVYSLVQEDSRIVLISFSCDADPMSRVVSQIAELPINPLTEKVVGFKYLPESETIFAATESGNLYTLSFDTSLGFNTEKFFNLIGEFEYGIKACEWSPDEEFLTIISGQNKIIILTSEYDLFFEGYPLSNKNKSSDFVSVGWGKKETQFHGKEGKLAAQKGLEPINSRLSKNEDKSTKIAWKSDGSLFSVSFYNDDERSIQVFSKEGAYVCSGETIECLEQNLAWKASGSILCSTEKLDHVYRVVFYEQNGLRHYEFPLPTYIESVDGLFWNSTSTILAIVAKTKSSSSLLPETIGTPHS
;
A
#
# COMPACT_ATOMS: atom_id res chain seq x y z
N MET A 1 -4.96 16.29 -8.23
CA MET A 1 -4.10 16.84 -7.16
C MET A 1 -4.22 15.87 -6.00
N LYS A 2 -3.13 15.17 -5.65
CA LYS A 2 -3.10 14.25 -4.51
C LYS A 2 -2.55 15.04 -3.33
N ASP A 3 -3.35 15.25 -2.31
CA ASP A 3 -2.97 16.04 -1.15
C ASP A 3 -2.34 15.12 -0.10
N LEU A 4 -1.15 15.47 0.38
CA LEU A 4 -0.55 14.79 1.53
C LEU A 4 -1.19 15.36 2.80
N ILE A 5 -2.13 14.62 3.39
CA ILE A 5 -2.75 15.01 4.66
C ILE A 5 -1.87 14.48 5.79
N LEU A 6 -0.89 15.30 6.19
CA LEU A 6 -0.32 15.19 7.53
C LEU A 6 -1.38 15.70 8.51
N SER A 7 -1.59 14.98 9.60
CA SER A 7 -2.63 15.23 10.62
C SER A 7 -2.42 16.55 11.41
N THR A 8 -2.33 17.69 10.73
CA THR A 8 -2.41 19.05 11.27
C THR A 8 -2.88 20.03 10.18
N HIS A 9 -4.13 19.94 9.69
CA HIS A 9 -4.88 20.97 8.92
C HIS A 9 -4.20 21.71 7.74
N GLN A 10 -2.97 21.39 7.35
CA GLN A 10 -2.25 21.99 6.24
C GLN A 10 -2.28 21.03 5.06
N ILE A 11 -2.97 21.45 4.02
CA ILE A 11 -2.88 20.85 2.69
C ILE A 11 -1.60 21.42 2.07
N ILE A 12 -0.60 20.57 1.84
CA ILE A 12 0.61 20.94 1.10
C ILE A 12 0.47 20.35 -0.31
N PRO A 13 0.28 21.17 -1.36
CA PRO A 13 0.24 20.68 -2.73
C PRO A 13 1.59 20.08 -3.11
N PHE A 14 1.59 18.89 -3.69
CA PHE A 14 2.85 18.21 -4.08
C PHE A 14 3.64 18.97 -5.14
N SER A 15 2.98 19.76 -6.00
CA SER A 15 3.61 20.68 -6.94
C SER A 15 4.55 21.69 -6.26
N ASP A 16 4.20 22.08 -5.03
CA ASP A 16 4.91 23.12 -4.29
C ASP A 16 6.18 22.55 -3.62
N LEU A 17 6.33 21.22 -3.60
CA LEU A 17 7.53 20.51 -3.13
C LEU A 17 8.57 20.28 -4.25
N LEU A 18 8.20 20.53 -5.52
CA LEU A 18 9.00 20.21 -6.70
C LEU A 18 9.42 21.45 -7.52
N SER A 19 9.47 22.65 -6.94
CA SER A 19 9.93 23.83 -7.68
C SER A 19 11.41 23.68 -8.07
N LEU A 20 11.66 23.22 -9.30
CA LEU A 20 12.97 23.29 -9.94
C LEU A 20 13.27 24.74 -10.32
N ASP A 21 14.45 25.21 -9.93
CA ASP A 21 14.98 26.49 -10.40
C ASP A 21 15.37 26.40 -11.88
N ASN A 22 14.58 27.12 -12.69
CA ASN A 22 14.88 27.78 -13.97
C ASN A 22 14.92 26.99 -15.31
N ASN A 23 13.95 27.41 -16.16
CA ASN A 23 13.94 27.52 -17.63
C ASN A 23 13.33 26.44 -18.52
N VAL A 24 12.71 25.39 -18.00
CA VAL A 24 11.69 24.67 -18.79
C VAL A 24 10.53 24.36 -17.86
N ALA A 25 9.34 24.86 -18.21
CA ALA A 25 8.10 24.43 -17.60
C ALA A 25 7.84 22.98 -18.06
N ASN A 26 8.58 22.02 -17.51
CA ASN A 26 8.24 20.61 -17.66
C ASN A 26 7.04 20.38 -16.74
N GLU A 27 5.89 20.19 -17.36
CA GLU A 27 4.62 19.94 -16.71
C GLU A 27 4.70 18.53 -16.11
N PHE A 28 5.26 18.40 -14.90
CA PHE A 28 5.30 17.14 -14.18
C PHE A 28 3.87 16.68 -13.91
N VAL A 29 3.43 15.66 -14.62
CA VAL A 29 2.13 15.02 -14.36
C VAL A 29 2.37 13.96 -13.28
N PRO A 30 1.85 14.11 -12.05
CA PRO A 30 2.10 13.18 -10.94
C PRO A 30 1.22 11.93 -11.07
N ASN A 31 1.27 11.27 -12.22
CA ASN A 31 0.77 9.91 -12.39
C ASN A 31 1.89 8.96 -11.98
N GLY A 32 1.69 8.19 -10.91
CA GLY A 32 2.69 7.22 -10.45
C GLY A 32 3.90 7.86 -9.77
N LEU A 33 3.66 8.59 -8.68
CA LEU A 33 4.72 9.02 -7.79
C LEU A 33 5.16 7.85 -6.92
N TYR A 34 6.37 7.36 -7.14
CA TYR A 34 7.00 6.35 -6.28
C TYR A 34 8.08 7.03 -5.48
N ILE A 35 8.09 6.85 -4.16
CA ILE A 35 9.04 7.51 -3.27
C ILE A 35 9.66 6.45 -2.36
N SER A 36 10.97 6.55 -2.17
CA SER A 36 11.70 5.83 -1.14
C SER A 36 12.71 6.78 -0.51
N ILE A 37 13.02 6.57 0.77
CA ILE A 37 13.87 7.50 1.53
C ILE A 37 15.07 6.74 2.05
N ASP A 38 16.26 7.27 1.78
CA ASP A 38 17.46 6.95 2.54
C ASP A 38 17.43 7.78 3.83
N THR A 39 17.10 7.14 4.94
CA THR A 39 16.99 7.81 6.23
C THR A 39 18.35 8.20 6.82
N GLU A 40 19.43 7.52 6.43
CA GLU A 40 20.78 7.78 6.94
C GLU A 40 21.39 8.99 6.24
N LYS A 41 21.35 9.00 4.91
CA LYS A 41 21.84 10.12 4.08
C LYS A 41 20.83 11.24 3.98
N LYS A 42 19.59 11.02 4.47
CA LYS A 42 18.44 11.93 4.37
C LYS A 42 18.18 12.38 2.94
N ILE A 43 18.19 11.42 2.03
CA ILE A 43 17.95 11.61 0.60
C ILE A 43 16.62 10.96 0.27
N VAL A 44 15.75 11.68 -0.42
CA VAL A 44 14.56 11.11 -1.04
C VAL A 44 14.91 10.71 -2.46
N TYR A 45 14.55 9.49 -2.83
CA TYR A 45 14.54 9.01 -4.19
C TYR A 45 13.11 8.93 -4.68
N SER A 46 12.87 9.39 -5.91
CA SER A 46 11.55 9.30 -6.50
C SER A 46 11.59 8.98 -7.99
N LEU A 47 10.69 8.10 -8.44
CA LEU A 47 10.38 7.97 -9.86
C LEU A 47 9.28 8.95 -10.21
N VAL A 48 9.55 9.77 -11.21
CA VAL A 48 8.61 10.78 -11.71
C VAL A 48 8.46 10.57 -13.21
N GLN A 49 7.22 10.69 -13.69
CA GLN A 49 6.94 10.69 -15.11
C GLN A 49 7.22 12.08 -15.69
N GLU A 50 8.10 12.13 -16.70
CA GLU A 50 8.40 13.30 -17.50
C GLU A 50 8.07 12.98 -18.96
N ASP A 51 7.02 13.60 -19.49
CA ASP A 51 6.46 13.29 -20.82
C ASP A 51 6.21 11.78 -21.05
N SER A 52 7.07 11.16 -21.88
CA SER A 52 7.03 9.76 -22.30
C SER A 52 8.12 8.91 -21.64
N ARG A 53 8.71 9.36 -20.54
CA ARG A 53 9.78 8.67 -19.82
C ARG A 53 9.53 8.68 -18.32
N ILE A 54 10.17 7.76 -17.61
CA ILE A 54 10.21 7.74 -16.15
C ILE A 54 11.65 7.97 -15.72
N VAL A 55 11.86 9.02 -14.93
CA VAL A 55 13.19 9.42 -14.44
C VAL A 55 13.29 9.23 -12.94
N LEU A 56 14.43 8.72 -12.50
CA LEU A 56 14.82 8.69 -11.10
C LEU A 56 15.44 10.03 -10.72
N ILE A 57 14.81 10.71 -9.78
CA ILE A 57 15.32 11.94 -9.18
C ILE A 57 15.71 11.71 -7.72
N SER A 58 16.60 12.55 -7.20
CA SER A 58 16.88 12.64 -5.78
C SER A 58 16.96 14.07 -5.27
N PHE A 59 16.66 14.23 -3.99
CA PHE A 59 16.82 15.49 -3.27
C PHE A 59 17.03 15.27 -1.78
N SER A 60 17.67 16.22 -1.09
CA SER A 60 17.87 16.16 0.36
C SER A 60 16.61 16.55 1.13
N CYS A 61 16.31 15.83 2.21
CA CYS A 61 15.24 16.15 3.14
C CYS A 61 15.51 17.42 3.96
N ASP A 62 16.78 17.71 4.26
CA ASP A 62 17.18 18.82 5.15
C ASP A 62 17.18 20.18 4.45
N ALA A 63 17.14 20.20 3.12
CA ALA A 63 17.07 21.45 2.36
C ALA A 63 15.68 22.09 2.50
N ASP A 64 15.67 23.42 2.67
CA ASP A 64 14.47 24.25 2.57
C ASP A 64 13.70 23.84 1.30
N PRO A 65 12.40 23.50 1.38
CA PRO A 65 11.60 23.12 0.23
C PRO A 65 11.78 24.06 -0.98
N MET A 66 11.96 25.37 -0.72
CA MET A 66 12.09 26.39 -1.78
C MET A 66 13.48 26.48 -2.41
N SER A 67 14.53 25.93 -1.79
CA SER A 67 15.91 25.97 -2.29
C SER A 67 16.49 24.58 -2.57
N ARG A 68 15.60 23.60 -2.75
CA ARG A 68 15.95 22.19 -2.83
C ARG A 68 16.48 21.86 -4.22
N VAL A 69 17.75 21.43 -4.28
CA VAL A 69 18.34 20.96 -5.53
C VAL A 69 17.85 19.55 -5.81
N VAL A 70 17.11 19.40 -6.91
CA VAL A 70 16.66 18.11 -7.44
C VAL A 70 17.68 17.64 -8.48
N SER A 71 18.22 16.44 -8.29
CA SER A 71 19.18 15.84 -9.22
C SER A 71 18.52 14.69 -9.97
N GLN A 72 18.55 14.71 -11.30
CA GLN A 72 18.22 13.53 -12.10
C GLN A 72 19.39 12.55 -12.06
N ILE A 73 19.11 11.30 -11.73
CA ILE A 73 20.12 10.24 -11.54
C ILE A 73 20.17 9.31 -12.76
N ALA A 74 19.01 8.82 -13.19
CA ALA A 74 18.88 7.79 -14.22
C ALA A 74 17.49 7.81 -14.86
N GLU A 75 17.36 7.15 -16.00
CA GLU A 75 16.07 6.89 -16.66
C GLU A 75 15.72 5.40 -16.50
N LEU A 76 14.49 5.11 -16.06
CA LEU A 76 13.96 3.75 -16.04
C LEU A 76 13.55 3.39 -17.47
N PRO A 77 14.06 2.30 -18.07
CA PRO A 77 13.92 2.02 -19.50
C PRO A 77 12.56 1.41 -19.85
N ILE A 78 11.47 2.14 -19.54
CA ILE A 78 10.09 1.73 -19.80
C ILE A 78 9.28 2.84 -20.44
N ASN A 79 8.19 2.46 -21.11
CA ASN A 79 7.24 3.40 -21.67
C ASN A 79 6.04 3.59 -20.70
N PRO A 80 5.92 4.76 -20.03
CA PRO A 80 4.86 5.01 -19.04
C PRO A 80 3.44 5.01 -19.63
N LEU A 81 3.30 5.10 -20.96
CA LEU A 81 2.00 5.05 -21.62
C LEU A 81 1.45 3.63 -21.75
N THR A 82 2.33 2.63 -21.71
CA THR A 82 1.97 1.22 -21.91
C THR A 82 2.24 0.36 -20.67
N GLU A 83 3.03 0.86 -19.74
CA GLU A 83 3.53 0.10 -18.60
C GLU A 83 3.53 0.94 -17.33
N LYS A 84 3.23 0.28 -16.21
CA LYS A 84 3.22 0.90 -14.88
C LYS A 84 4.29 0.27 -14.00
N VAL A 85 4.83 1.08 -13.10
CA VAL A 85 5.68 0.59 -12.02
C VAL A 85 4.77 0.01 -10.92
N VAL A 86 5.09 -1.18 -10.44
CA VAL A 86 4.30 -1.91 -9.43
C VAL A 86 5.06 -2.11 -8.13
N GLY A 87 6.35 -1.76 -8.10
CA GLY A 87 7.15 -1.65 -6.90
C GLY A 87 8.37 -0.77 -7.10
N PHE A 88 8.78 -0.08 -6.05
CA PHE A 88 9.93 0.81 -6.03
C PHE A 88 10.44 0.94 -4.60
N LYS A 89 11.73 0.71 -4.38
CA LYS A 89 12.34 0.83 -3.04
C LYS A 89 13.83 1.14 -3.16
N TYR A 90 14.34 1.99 -2.29
CA TYR A 90 15.76 2.10 -1.99
C TYR A 90 16.10 1.08 -0.91
N LEU A 91 17.11 0.25 -1.18
CA LEU A 91 17.61 -0.81 -0.31
C LEU A 91 18.91 -0.33 0.34
N PRO A 92 18.91 0.13 1.61
CA PRO A 92 20.10 0.68 2.25
C PRO A 92 21.23 -0.34 2.42
N GLU A 93 20.92 -1.62 2.65
CA GLU A 93 21.96 -2.64 2.88
C GLU A 93 22.83 -2.86 1.65
N SER A 94 22.22 -2.85 0.46
CA SER A 94 22.92 -3.02 -0.81
C SER A 94 23.27 -1.70 -1.51
N GLU A 95 22.85 -0.57 -0.94
CA GLU A 95 22.86 0.76 -1.57
C GLU A 95 22.33 0.73 -3.01
N THR A 96 21.18 0.09 -3.23
CA THR A 96 20.55 -0.04 -4.55
C THR A 96 19.15 0.53 -4.61
N ILE A 97 18.74 0.95 -5.80
CA ILE A 97 17.34 1.23 -6.14
C ILE A 97 16.77 0.02 -6.85
N PHE A 98 15.69 -0.51 -6.31
CA PHE A 98 14.86 -1.54 -6.93
C PHE A 98 13.64 -0.90 -7.59
N ALA A 99 13.28 -1.38 -8.78
CA ALA A 99 12.03 -1.07 -9.44
C ALA A 99 11.47 -2.33 -10.12
N ALA A 100 10.14 -2.49 -10.09
CA ALA A 100 9.44 -3.57 -10.77
C ALA A 100 8.27 -3.04 -11.57
N THR A 101 7.91 -3.73 -12.64
CA THR A 101 6.91 -3.27 -13.58
C THR A 101 5.79 -4.27 -13.82
N GLU A 102 4.63 -3.77 -14.27
CA GLU A 102 3.44 -4.59 -14.52
C GLU A 102 3.69 -5.65 -15.61
N SER A 103 4.57 -5.36 -16.58
CA SER A 103 4.94 -6.32 -17.65
C SER A 103 5.75 -7.51 -17.13
N GLY A 104 6.32 -7.40 -15.91
CA GLY A 104 7.07 -8.47 -15.26
C GLY A 104 8.56 -8.22 -15.13
N ASN A 105 9.07 -7.05 -15.51
CA ASN A 105 10.49 -6.75 -15.44
C ASN A 105 10.90 -6.29 -14.03
N LEU A 106 12.04 -6.80 -13.56
CA LEU A 106 12.73 -6.36 -12.34
C LEU A 106 14.00 -5.62 -12.70
N TYR A 107 14.16 -4.41 -12.17
CA TYR A 107 15.30 -3.55 -12.41
C TYR A 107 16.03 -3.18 -11.13
N THR A 108 17.36 -3.07 -11.21
CA THR A 108 18.21 -2.54 -10.14
C THR A 108 19.17 -1.47 -10.63
N LEU A 109 19.45 -0.49 -9.78
CA LEU A 109 20.49 0.52 -9.99
C LEU A 109 21.35 0.57 -8.73
N SER A 110 22.63 0.26 -8.86
CA SER A 110 23.60 0.33 -7.75
C SER A 110 24.29 1.69 -7.72
N PHE A 111 24.54 2.18 -6.51
CA PHE A 111 25.32 3.40 -6.29
C PHE A 111 26.81 3.15 -6.01
N ASP A 112 27.27 1.88 -6.07
CA ASP A 112 28.65 1.54 -5.74
C ASP A 112 29.64 2.30 -6.65
N THR A 113 30.51 3.07 -6.00
CA THR A 113 31.50 3.95 -6.63
C THR A 113 32.82 3.21 -6.92
N SER A 114 32.90 1.91 -6.61
CA SER A 114 34.10 1.09 -6.77
C SER A 114 34.43 0.73 -8.23
N LEU A 115 33.47 0.80 -9.15
CA LEU A 115 33.59 0.37 -10.55
C LEU A 115 33.70 1.53 -11.55
N GLY A 116 34.76 2.34 -11.41
CA GLY A 116 35.32 3.12 -12.52
C GLY A 116 34.56 4.38 -12.96
N PHE A 117 35.27 5.21 -13.72
CA PHE A 117 34.98 6.61 -14.07
C PHE A 117 33.77 6.86 -15.00
N ASN A 118 32.76 5.99 -15.03
CA ASN A 118 31.53 6.24 -15.78
C ASN A 118 30.50 6.92 -14.88
N THR A 119 30.20 8.18 -15.19
CA THR A 119 29.28 9.05 -14.43
C THR A 119 27.80 8.76 -14.70
N GLU A 120 27.48 7.95 -15.72
CA GLU A 120 26.11 7.65 -16.10
C GLU A 120 25.61 6.39 -15.38
N LYS A 121 24.57 6.57 -14.55
CA LYS A 121 23.90 5.48 -13.82
C LYS A 121 22.70 5.01 -14.65
N PHE A 122 22.58 3.70 -14.84
CA PHE A 122 21.48 3.10 -15.58
C PHE A 122 20.88 1.94 -14.79
N PHE A 123 19.59 1.68 -15.02
CA PHE A 123 18.91 0.52 -14.48
C PHE A 123 19.30 -0.74 -15.25
N ASN A 124 19.63 -1.80 -14.52
CA ASN A 124 19.93 -3.12 -15.04
C ASN A 124 18.70 -4.02 -14.90
N LEU A 125 18.31 -4.69 -15.98
CA LEU A 125 17.28 -5.74 -15.92
C LEU A 125 17.89 -7.00 -15.26
N ILE A 126 17.30 -7.44 -14.16
CA ILE A 126 17.79 -8.59 -13.38
C ILE A 126 16.85 -9.81 -13.44
N GLY A 127 15.61 -9.62 -13.86
CA GLY A 127 14.63 -10.70 -13.95
C GLY A 127 13.39 -10.31 -14.73
N GLU A 128 12.68 -11.31 -15.26
CA GLU A 128 11.46 -11.16 -16.04
C GLU A 128 10.44 -12.23 -15.62
N PHE A 129 9.19 -11.81 -15.42
CA PHE A 129 8.06 -12.67 -15.10
C PHE A 129 7.11 -12.75 -16.28
N GLU A 130 7.03 -13.92 -16.94
CA GLU A 130 6.27 -14.14 -18.18
C GLU A 130 4.81 -13.64 -18.14
N TYR A 131 4.15 -13.76 -16.99
CA TYR A 131 2.75 -13.38 -16.83
C TYR A 131 2.55 -11.99 -16.20
N GLY A 132 3.62 -11.20 -16.07
CA GLY A 132 3.59 -9.90 -15.41
C GLY A 132 3.57 -9.97 -13.89
N ILE A 133 3.62 -8.79 -13.27
CA ILE A 133 3.60 -8.61 -11.81
C ILE A 133 2.44 -7.67 -11.45
N LYS A 134 1.60 -8.07 -10.50
CA LYS A 134 0.49 -7.24 -10.01
C LYS A 134 0.90 -6.32 -8.87
N ALA A 135 1.80 -6.80 -8.01
CA ALA A 135 2.35 -6.06 -6.88
C ALA A 135 3.64 -6.72 -6.43
N CYS A 136 4.56 -5.95 -5.86
CA CYS A 136 5.68 -6.50 -5.13
C CYS A 136 6.09 -5.57 -3.98
N GLU A 137 6.61 -6.15 -2.91
CA GLU A 137 7.03 -5.41 -1.72
C GLU A 137 8.17 -6.17 -1.03
N TRP A 138 9.24 -5.46 -0.71
CA TRP A 138 10.34 -5.98 0.10
C TRP A 138 9.94 -6.09 1.57
N SER A 139 10.45 -7.11 2.24
CA SER A 139 10.40 -7.19 3.69
C SER A 139 11.13 -5.99 4.33
N PRO A 140 10.78 -5.60 5.58
CA PRO A 140 11.41 -4.46 6.24
C PRO A 140 12.89 -4.66 6.52
N ASP A 141 13.32 -5.91 6.68
CA ASP A 141 14.71 -6.35 6.87
C ASP A 141 15.45 -6.64 5.56
N GLU A 142 14.80 -6.45 4.41
CA GLU A 142 15.38 -6.64 3.06
C GLU A 142 15.82 -8.07 2.74
N GLU A 143 15.49 -9.05 3.59
CA GLU A 143 15.80 -10.48 3.34
C GLU A 143 14.95 -11.07 2.19
N PHE A 144 13.73 -10.58 2.00
CA PHE A 144 12.76 -11.17 1.07
C PHE A 144 12.05 -10.14 0.19
N LEU A 145 11.93 -10.46 -1.09
CA LEU A 145 11.04 -9.77 -2.03
C LEU A 145 9.79 -10.61 -2.27
N THR A 146 8.63 -10.13 -1.82
CA THR A 146 7.33 -10.79 -2.12
C THR A 146 6.72 -10.19 -3.37
N ILE A 147 6.27 -11.05 -4.27
CA ILE A 147 5.70 -10.72 -5.57
C ILE A 147 4.35 -11.43 -5.69
N ILE A 148 3.33 -10.71 -6.14
CA ILE A 148 2.11 -11.32 -6.68
C ILE A 148 2.20 -11.30 -8.20
N SER A 149 2.33 -12.48 -8.81
CA SER A 149 2.39 -12.60 -10.27
C SER A 149 1.05 -12.27 -10.93
N GLY A 150 1.04 -12.03 -12.24
CA GLY A 150 -0.20 -11.83 -12.98
C GLY A 150 -1.18 -13.00 -12.90
N GLN A 151 -0.67 -14.21 -12.62
CA GLN A 151 -1.47 -15.41 -12.33
C GLN A 151 -2.02 -15.48 -10.90
N ASN A 152 -1.94 -14.40 -10.11
CA ASN A 152 -2.35 -14.35 -8.70
C ASN A 152 -1.57 -15.31 -7.79
N LYS A 153 -0.36 -15.76 -8.17
CA LYS A 153 0.48 -16.58 -7.28
C LYS A 153 1.35 -15.69 -6.41
N ILE A 154 1.56 -16.13 -5.17
CA ILE A 154 2.62 -15.58 -4.31
C ILE A 154 3.94 -16.19 -4.75
N ILE A 155 4.92 -15.34 -4.99
CA ILE A 155 6.31 -15.71 -5.22
C ILE A 155 7.14 -14.92 -4.21
N ILE A 156 8.03 -15.61 -3.50
CA ILE A 156 8.98 -14.97 -2.57
C ILE A 156 10.37 -15.27 -3.08
N LEU A 157 11.16 -14.22 -3.28
CA LEU A 157 12.57 -14.29 -3.63
C LEU A 157 13.42 -13.86 -2.43
N THR A 158 14.65 -14.35 -2.34
CA THR A 158 15.66 -13.82 -1.39
C THR A 158 16.19 -12.46 -1.84
N SER A 159 17.05 -11.82 -1.03
CA SER A 159 17.82 -10.62 -1.38
C SER A 159 18.67 -10.76 -2.65
N GLU A 160 19.08 -11.98 -2.97
CA GLU A 160 19.84 -12.32 -4.18
C GLU A 160 18.94 -12.64 -5.38
N TYR A 161 17.62 -12.45 -5.24
CA TYR A 161 16.60 -12.76 -6.24
C TYR A 161 16.45 -14.26 -6.56
N ASP A 162 16.96 -15.14 -5.68
CA ASP A 162 16.75 -16.58 -5.79
C ASP A 162 15.33 -16.96 -5.34
N LEU A 163 14.70 -17.91 -6.02
CA LEU A 163 13.36 -18.38 -5.66
C LEU A 163 13.37 -19.09 -4.31
N PHE A 164 12.71 -18.49 -3.32
CA PHE A 164 12.53 -19.06 -1.99
C PHE A 164 11.21 -19.83 -1.87
N PHE A 165 10.11 -19.28 -2.38
CA PHE A 165 8.79 -19.89 -2.30
C PHE A 165 7.93 -19.55 -3.53
N GLU A 166 7.16 -20.53 -4.01
CA GLU A 166 6.09 -20.34 -4.97
C GLU A 166 4.80 -20.99 -4.43
N GLY A 167 3.75 -20.18 -4.29
CA GLY A 167 2.45 -20.61 -3.81
C GLY A 167 1.47 -20.96 -4.92
N TYR A 168 0.33 -21.53 -4.52
CA TYR A 168 -0.84 -21.66 -5.39
C TYR A 168 -1.47 -20.28 -5.65
N PRO A 169 -2.26 -20.13 -6.73
CA PRO A 169 -3.02 -18.91 -6.96
C PRO A 169 -3.90 -18.56 -5.75
N LEU A 170 -3.84 -17.29 -5.35
CA LEU A 170 -4.70 -16.71 -4.32
C LEU A 170 -6.17 -16.96 -4.69
N SER A 171 -6.95 -17.39 -3.71
CA SER A 171 -8.36 -17.70 -3.88
C SER A 171 -9.17 -17.27 -2.68
N ASN A 172 -10.33 -16.67 -2.94
CA ASN A 172 -11.31 -16.28 -1.91
C ASN A 172 -11.96 -17.50 -1.23
N LYS A 173 -11.76 -18.72 -1.75
CA LYS A 173 -12.30 -19.96 -1.18
C LYS A 173 -11.52 -20.43 0.05
N ASN A 174 -10.29 -19.97 0.24
CA ASN A 174 -9.43 -20.34 1.36
C ASN A 174 -9.75 -19.53 2.64
N LYS A 175 -11.01 -19.16 2.86
CA LYS A 175 -11.44 -18.55 4.12
C LYS A 175 -11.43 -19.63 5.19
N SER A 176 -10.40 -19.65 6.04
CA SER A 176 -10.39 -20.47 7.25
C SER A 176 -11.59 -20.07 8.11
N SER A 177 -12.60 -20.94 8.19
CA SER A 177 -13.82 -20.73 8.97
C SER A 177 -13.63 -20.84 10.49
N ASP A 178 -12.39 -21.02 10.95
CA ASP A 178 -12.07 -21.19 12.37
C ASP A 178 -11.88 -19.83 13.04
N PHE A 179 -12.86 -18.95 12.92
CA PHE A 179 -12.98 -17.79 13.78
C PHE A 179 -13.32 -18.27 15.19
N VAL A 180 -12.30 -18.64 15.96
CA VAL A 180 -12.45 -18.87 17.40
C VAL A 180 -12.57 -17.49 18.06
N SER A 181 -13.76 -16.89 17.93
CA SER A 181 -14.17 -15.83 18.84
C SER A 181 -14.27 -16.44 20.23
N VAL A 182 -13.24 -16.27 21.05
CA VAL A 182 -13.29 -16.60 22.48
C VAL A 182 -14.15 -15.57 23.20
N GLY A 183 -15.45 -15.60 22.92
CA GLY A 183 -16.49 -14.95 23.72
C GLY A 183 -16.77 -15.71 25.00
N TRP A 184 -15.74 -16.01 25.79
CA TRP A 184 -15.92 -16.55 27.14
C TRP A 184 -16.25 -15.38 28.08
N GLY A 185 -17.55 -15.18 28.38
CA GLY A 185 -17.93 -14.44 29.58
C GLY A 185 -18.96 -13.31 29.48
N LYS A 186 -19.80 -13.22 28.44
CA LYS A 186 -21.01 -12.39 28.53
C LYS A 186 -22.20 -13.23 29.00
N LYS A 187 -22.95 -12.71 29.98
CA LYS A 187 -24.09 -13.36 30.66
C LYS A 187 -25.28 -13.70 29.74
N GLU A 188 -25.18 -13.37 28.46
CA GLU A 188 -26.16 -13.64 27.40
C GLU A 188 -25.82 -14.91 26.57
N THR A 189 -24.60 -15.46 26.68
CA THR A 189 -24.17 -16.64 25.89
C THR A 189 -24.24 -17.96 26.66
N GLN A 190 -25.14 -18.05 27.65
CA GLN A 190 -25.45 -19.31 28.32
C GLN A 190 -26.53 -20.07 27.53
N PHE A 191 -26.13 -20.71 26.43
CA PHE A 191 -27.05 -21.48 25.61
C PHE A 191 -27.55 -22.74 26.34
N HIS A 192 -28.83 -22.75 26.67
CA HIS A 192 -29.57 -23.96 27.03
C HIS A 192 -30.18 -24.60 25.78
N GLY A 193 -29.79 -25.84 25.49
CA GLY A 193 -30.59 -26.75 24.65
C GLY A 193 -30.28 -26.77 23.15
N LYS A 194 -30.58 -27.93 22.55
CA LYS A 194 -30.30 -28.31 21.14
C LYS A 194 -30.93 -27.37 20.08
N GLU A 195 -31.89 -26.52 20.47
CA GLU A 195 -32.56 -25.57 19.57
C GLU A 195 -31.71 -24.33 19.25
N GLY A 196 -30.79 -23.92 20.14
CA GLY A 196 -29.91 -22.76 19.92
C GLY A 196 -28.84 -22.96 18.84
N LYS A 197 -28.45 -24.22 18.57
CA LYS A 197 -27.48 -24.58 17.52
C LYS A 197 -28.04 -24.37 16.11
N LEU A 198 -29.33 -24.60 15.90
CA LEU A 198 -29.99 -24.42 14.61
C LEU A 198 -30.33 -22.95 14.35
N ALA A 199 -30.60 -22.16 15.41
CA ALA A 199 -30.80 -20.72 15.29
C ALA A 199 -29.50 -19.97 14.98
N ALA A 200 -28.36 -20.40 15.53
CA ALA A 200 -27.03 -19.82 15.24
C ALA A 200 -26.57 -20.10 13.79
N GLN A 201 -27.00 -21.20 13.17
CA GLN A 201 -26.73 -21.49 11.75
C GLN A 201 -27.60 -20.68 10.78
N LYS A 202 -28.74 -20.13 11.23
CA LYS A 202 -29.67 -19.36 10.40
C LYS A 202 -29.34 -17.87 10.28
N GLY A 203 -28.27 -17.40 10.93
CA GLY A 203 -27.80 -16.01 10.86
C GLY A 203 -26.61 -15.78 9.92
N LEU A 204 -26.11 -16.83 9.26
CA LEU A 204 -24.96 -16.77 8.34
C LEU A 204 -25.46 -16.84 6.90
N GLU A 205 -26.29 -15.88 6.48
CA GLU A 205 -26.34 -15.59 5.04
C GLU A 205 -24.94 -15.10 4.66
N PRO A 206 -24.29 -15.68 3.63
CA PRO A 206 -23.00 -15.19 3.18
C PRO A 206 -23.17 -13.72 2.81
N ILE A 207 -22.44 -12.85 3.53
CA ILE A 207 -22.36 -11.44 3.15
C ILE A 207 -21.66 -11.44 1.79
N ASN A 208 -22.43 -11.35 0.71
CA ASN A 208 -21.89 -11.00 -0.59
C ASN A 208 -21.38 -9.57 -0.43
N SER A 209 -20.07 -9.40 -0.27
CA SER A 209 -19.45 -8.08 -0.17
C SER A 209 -19.68 -7.36 -1.48
N ARG A 210 -20.56 -6.36 -1.47
CA ARG A 210 -20.66 -5.41 -2.56
C ARG A 210 -19.29 -4.74 -2.75
N LEU A 211 -18.92 -4.46 -4.00
CA LEU A 211 -17.69 -3.74 -4.29
C LEU A 211 -17.84 -2.24 -3.99
N SER A 212 -16.75 -1.62 -3.52
CA SER A 212 -16.66 -0.17 -3.39
C SER A 212 -16.83 0.50 -4.75
N LYS A 213 -17.38 1.72 -4.76
CA LYS A 213 -17.41 2.57 -5.97
C LYS A 213 -16.01 2.96 -6.45
N ASN A 214 -15.02 2.91 -5.56
CA ASN A 214 -13.62 3.23 -5.85
C ASN A 214 -12.76 1.96 -6.07
N GLU A 215 -13.37 0.78 -6.18
CA GLU A 215 -12.61 -0.46 -6.43
C GLU A 215 -11.85 -0.37 -7.76
N ASP A 216 -10.53 -0.56 -7.70
CA ASP A 216 -9.63 -0.46 -8.85
C ASP A 216 -9.03 -1.80 -9.29
N LYS A 217 -9.42 -2.89 -8.62
CA LYS A 217 -8.95 -4.27 -8.83
C LYS A 217 -7.45 -4.46 -8.59
N SER A 218 -6.75 -3.46 -8.05
CA SER A 218 -5.31 -3.55 -7.81
C SER A 218 -5.00 -4.51 -6.66
N THR A 219 -3.82 -5.11 -6.74
CA THR A 219 -3.28 -5.93 -5.64
C THR A 219 -2.35 -5.07 -4.81
N LYS A 220 -2.39 -5.23 -3.49
CA LYS A 220 -1.47 -4.56 -2.54
C LYS A 220 -0.85 -5.60 -1.62
N ILE A 221 0.44 -5.43 -1.34
CA ILE A 221 1.17 -6.20 -0.34
C ILE A 221 1.56 -5.22 0.76
N ALA A 222 1.48 -5.65 2.01
CA ALA A 222 2.01 -4.89 3.13
C ALA A 222 2.68 -5.85 4.10
N TRP A 223 3.93 -5.55 4.45
CA TRP A 223 4.66 -6.28 5.47
C TRP A 223 4.39 -5.73 6.86
N LYS A 224 4.36 -6.63 7.85
CA LYS A 224 4.44 -6.26 9.26
C LYS A 224 5.85 -5.77 9.56
N SER A 225 5.97 -4.74 10.39
CA SER A 225 7.22 -4.04 10.72
C SER A 225 8.37 -4.92 11.21
N ASP A 226 8.08 -6.05 11.85
CA ASP A 226 9.10 -6.99 12.34
C ASP A 226 9.44 -8.09 11.34
N GLY A 227 8.95 -8.00 10.10
CA GLY A 227 9.23 -8.96 9.03
C GLY A 227 8.59 -10.34 9.23
N SER A 228 7.81 -10.56 10.29
CA SER A 228 7.28 -11.90 10.60
C SER A 228 6.12 -12.33 9.71
N LEU A 229 5.33 -11.36 9.23
CA LEU A 229 4.11 -11.59 8.45
C LEU A 229 4.03 -10.58 7.30
N PHE A 230 3.35 -10.98 6.23
CA PHE A 230 2.85 -10.06 5.21
C PHE A 230 1.38 -10.32 4.91
N SER A 231 0.70 -9.29 4.45
CA SER A 231 -0.69 -9.37 4.01
C SER A 231 -0.82 -9.01 2.54
N VAL A 232 -1.74 -9.66 1.85
CA VAL A 232 -2.07 -9.41 0.45
C VAL A 232 -3.55 -9.04 0.34
N SER A 233 -3.85 -7.85 -0.18
CA SER A 233 -5.20 -7.45 -0.61
C SER A 233 -5.27 -7.69 -2.11
N PHE A 234 -6.21 -8.53 -2.53
CA PHE A 234 -6.36 -8.90 -3.94
C PHE A 234 -7.83 -8.98 -4.32
N TYR A 235 -8.08 -8.82 -5.63
CA TYR A 235 -9.38 -9.02 -6.23
C TYR A 235 -9.40 -10.32 -7.01
N ASN A 236 -10.36 -11.17 -6.71
CA ASN A 236 -10.61 -12.40 -7.43
C ASN A 236 -12.10 -12.75 -7.36
N ASP A 237 -12.66 -13.38 -8.40
CA ASP A 237 -14.06 -13.84 -8.41
C ASP A 237 -15.09 -12.76 -7.96
N ASP A 238 -14.92 -11.52 -8.41
CA ASP A 238 -15.77 -10.36 -8.08
C ASP A 238 -15.86 -9.99 -6.60
N GLU A 239 -14.86 -10.40 -5.81
CA GLU A 239 -14.75 -10.07 -4.39
C GLU A 239 -13.30 -9.65 -4.04
N ARG A 240 -13.20 -8.62 -3.21
CA ARG A 240 -11.94 -8.23 -2.56
C ARG A 240 -11.72 -9.06 -1.29
N SER A 241 -10.53 -9.63 -1.17
CA SER A 241 -10.11 -10.36 0.02
C SER A 241 -8.75 -9.88 0.52
N ILE A 242 -8.55 -10.02 1.82
CA ILE A 242 -7.24 -9.85 2.46
C ILE A 242 -6.82 -11.20 3.01
N GLN A 243 -5.60 -11.65 2.70
CA GLN A 243 -5.01 -12.85 3.27
C GLN A 243 -3.66 -12.51 3.92
N VAL A 244 -3.34 -13.18 5.02
CA VAL A 244 -2.11 -13.00 5.78
C VAL A 244 -1.28 -14.27 5.71
N PHE A 245 0.02 -14.10 5.52
CA PHE A 245 1.00 -15.16 5.36
C PHE A 245 2.20 -14.91 6.28
N SER A 246 2.89 -15.99 6.66
CA SER A 246 4.21 -15.87 7.30
C SER A 246 5.27 -15.46 6.27
N LYS A 247 6.42 -15.00 6.74
CA LYS A 247 7.55 -14.67 5.86
C LYS A 247 8.01 -15.85 4.98
N GLU A 248 7.75 -17.08 5.42
CA GLU A 248 8.04 -18.30 4.65
C GLU A 248 6.96 -18.64 3.60
N GLY A 249 5.93 -17.80 3.42
CA GLY A 249 4.84 -18.00 2.47
C GLY A 249 3.71 -18.92 2.97
N ALA A 250 3.74 -19.32 4.24
CA ALA A 250 2.68 -20.15 4.82
C ALA A 250 1.43 -19.31 5.09
N TYR A 251 0.25 -19.79 4.66
CA TYR A 251 -1.03 -19.14 4.97
C TYR A 251 -1.29 -19.13 6.49
N VAL A 252 -1.69 -17.96 7.01
CA VAL A 252 -2.01 -17.75 8.43
C VAL A 252 -3.51 -17.56 8.64
N CYS A 253 -4.11 -16.56 7.99
CA CYS A 253 -5.53 -16.26 8.13
C CYS A 253 -6.06 -15.45 6.93
N SER A 254 -7.39 -15.32 6.87
CA SER A 254 -8.09 -14.44 5.94
C SER A 254 -8.83 -13.38 6.74
N GLY A 255 -8.87 -12.16 6.22
CA GLY A 255 -9.70 -11.10 6.77
C GLY A 255 -11.19 -11.45 6.70
N GLU A 256 -11.93 -11.02 7.71
CA GLU A 256 -13.39 -11.00 7.72
C GLU A 256 -13.89 -10.28 6.47
N THR A 257 -14.93 -10.82 5.84
CA THR A 257 -15.51 -10.21 4.65
C THR A 257 -16.20 -8.91 5.04
N ILE A 258 -15.64 -7.79 4.56
CA ILE A 258 -16.19 -6.45 4.75
C ILE A 258 -16.81 -5.95 3.44
N GLU A 259 -18.04 -5.41 3.52
CA GLU A 259 -18.71 -4.80 2.36
C GLU A 259 -17.98 -3.51 1.93
N CYS A 260 -17.81 -3.34 0.62
CA CYS A 260 -17.15 -2.19 0.01
C CYS A 260 -15.73 -1.93 0.56
N LEU A 261 -15.02 -3.01 0.91
CA LEU A 261 -13.60 -2.98 1.21
C LEU A 261 -12.80 -2.51 0.00
N GLU A 262 -11.79 -1.69 0.23
CA GLU A 262 -10.89 -1.16 -0.79
C GLU A 262 -9.52 -1.85 -0.75
N GLN A 263 -8.67 -1.54 -1.73
CA GLN A 263 -7.34 -2.13 -1.93
C GLN A 263 -6.31 -1.76 -0.85
N ASN A 264 -6.47 -0.63 -0.17
CA ASN A 264 -5.45 -0.06 0.71
C ASN A 264 -5.08 -1.00 1.87
N LEU A 265 -3.80 -1.08 2.21
CA LEU A 265 -3.28 -1.90 3.30
C LEU A 265 -2.15 -1.19 4.04
N ALA A 266 -2.16 -1.24 5.38
CA ALA A 266 -0.99 -0.88 6.18
C ALA A 266 -0.99 -1.60 7.54
N TRP A 267 0.19 -2.11 7.94
CA TRP A 267 0.37 -2.66 9.27
C TRP A 267 0.72 -1.57 10.28
N LYS A 268 0.04 -1.61 11.42
CA LYS A 268 0.47 -0.84 12.59
C LYS A 268 1.76 -1.47 13.12
N ALA A 269 2.87 -0.73 13.08
CA ALA A 269 4.20 -1.25 13.44
C ALA A 269 4.33 -1.82 14.87
N SER A 270 3.50 -1.41 15.82
CA SER A 270 3.39 -1.98 17.16
C SER A 270 2.05 -2.71 17.31
N GLY A 271 2.13 -4.02 17.50
CA GLY A 271 0.98 -4.92 17.56
C GLY A 271 0.74 -5.67 16.24
N SER A 272 -0.28 -6.52 16.24
CA SER A 272 -0.69 -7.30 15.08
C SER A 272 -2.01 -6.77 14.53
N ILE A 273 -2.01 -5.48 14.19
CA ILE A 273 -3.18 -4.78 13.65
C ILE A 273 -2.88 -4.37 12.21
N LEU A 274 -3.75 -4.81 11.31
CA LEU A 274 -3.76 -4.43 9.90
C LEU A 274 -4.90 -3.43 9.67
N CYS A 275 -4.70 -2.42 8.82
CA CYS A 275 -5.77 -1.52 8.43
C CYS A 275 -5.98 -1.44 6.93
N SER A 276 -7.23 -1.13 6.57
CA SER A 276 -7.69 -0.91 5.20
C SER A 276 -8.77 0.17 5.19
N THR A 277 -9.32 0.49 4.02
CA THR A 277 -10.40 1.46 3.88
C THR A 277 -11.69 0.78 3.44
N GLU A 278 -12.82 1.31 3.91
CA GLU A 278 -14.16 0.85 3.57
C GLU A 278 -15.01 2.04 3.10
N LYS A 279 -15.59 1.93 1.90
CA LYS A 279 -16.35 3.02 1.27
C LYS A 279 -17.76 2.59 0.89
N LEU A 280 -18.69 2.84 1.81
CA LEU A 280 -20.12 2.76 1.55
C LEU A 280 -20.63 4.09 0.95
N ASP A 281 -21.90 4.11 0.55
CA ASP A 281 -22.52 5.29 -0.10
C ASP A 281 -22.45 6.57 0.75
N HIS A 282 -22.56 6.44 2.07
CA HIS A 282 -22.58 7.56 3.02
C HIS A 282 -21.50 7.47 4.10
N VAL A 283 -20.70 6.40 4.10
CA VAL A 283 -19.67 6.16 5.12
C VAL A 283 -18.35 5.93 4.40
N TYR A 284 -17.33 6.69 4.78
CA TYR A 284 -15.95 6.38 4.45
C TYR A 284 -15.19 6.21 5.75
N ARG A 285 -14.55 5.07 5.98
CA ARG A 285 -13.82 4.81 7.22
C ARG A 285 -12.54 4.01 6.97
N VAL A 286 -11.61 4.15 7.91
CA VAL A 286 -10.51 3.20 8.06
C VAL A 286 -11.00 2.08 8.97
N VAL A 287 -10.80 0.83 8.55
CA VAL A 287 -11.16 -0.38 9.28
C VAL A 287 -9.91 -1.12 9.71
N PHE A 288 -9.97 -1.75 10.88
CA PHE A 288 -8.85 -2.46 11.49
C PHE A 288 -9.18 -3.94 11.66
N TYR A 289 -8.24 -4.79 11.28
CA TYR A 289 -8.25 -6.22 11.49
C TYR A 289 -7.25 -6.60 12.58
N GLU A 290 -7.64 -7.53 13.44
CA GLU A 290 -6.71 -8.26 14.31
C GLU A 290 -5.93 -9.32 13.54
N GLN A 291 -4.91 -9.89 14.19
CA GLN A 291 -4.10 -10.98 13.62
C GLN A 291 -4.91 -12.23 13.23
N ASN A 292 -6.06 -12.44 13.88
CA ASN A 292 -6.99 -13.53 13.57
C ASN A 292 -7.86 -13.25 12.32
N GLY A 293 -7.71 -12.07 11.70
CA GLY A 293 -8.49 -11.64 10.55
C GLY A 293 -9.83 -11.00 10.91
N LEU A 294 -10.22 -10.87 12.17
CA LEU A 294 -11.49 -10.26 12.56
C LEU A 294 -11.42 -8.74 12.57
N ARG A 295 -12.51 -8.08 12.16
CA ARG A 295 -12.68 -6.64 12.30
C ARG A 295 -12.78 -6.29 13.78
N HIS A 296 -11.99 -5.31 14.23
CA HIS A 296 -11.97 -4.89 15.63
C HIS A 296 -12.33 -3.41 15.81
N TYR A 297 -11.64 -2.52 15.11
CA TYR A 297 -11.80 -1.07 15.27
C TYR A 297 -12.09 -0.38 13.95
N GLU A 298 -12.54 0.86 14.03
CA GLU A 298 -12.72 1.75 12.89
C GLU A 298 -12.73 3.21 13.33
N PHE A 299 -12.46 4.10 12.38
CA PHE A 299 -12.80 5.51 12.54
C PHE A 299 -13.24 6.12 11.19
N PRO A 300 -14.18 7.08 11.21
CA PRO A 300 -14.66 7.71 10.00
C PRO A 300 -13.62 8.67 9.41
N LEU A 301 -13.58 8.73 8.08
CA LEU A 301 -12.85 9.73 7.32
C LEU A 301 -13.73 10.96 7.08
N PRO A 302 -13.14 12.16 6.98
CA PRO A 302 -13.89 13.37 6.65
C PRO A 302 -14.67 13.28 5.34
N THR A 303 -15.83 13.92 5.28
CA THR A 303 -16.78 13.86 4.13
C THR A 303 -16.25 14.50 2.84
N TYR A 304 -15.23 15.35 2.95
CA TYR A 304 -14.54 15.96 1.82
C TYR A 304 -13.57 15.00 1.12
N ILE A 305 -13.26 13.85 1.71
CA ILE A 305 -12.42 12.83 1.08
C ILE A 305 -13.23 12.06 0.02
N GLU A 306 -12.72 12.05 -1.21
CA GLU A 306 -13.30 11.35 -2.36
C GLU A 306 -12.78 9.92 -2.46
N SER A 307 -11.44 9.76 -2.43
CA SER A 307 -10.75 8.48 -2.48
C SER A 307 -9.49 8.51 -1.61
N VAL A 308 -9.10 7.34 -1.09
CA VAL A 308 -7.83 7.13 -0.39
C VAL A 308 -6.89 6.35 -1.31
N ASP A 309 -5.71 6.91 -1.51
CA ASP A 309 -4.68 6.39 -2.38
C ASP A 309 -3.59 5.61 -1.60
N GLY A 310 -3.48 5.84 -0.29
CA GLY A 310 -2.51 5.15 0.55
C GLY A 310 -2.67 5.39 2.04
N LEU A 311 -2.21 4.41 2.81
CA LEU A 311 -2.18 4.39 4.28
C LEU A 311 -0.75 4.13 4.73
N PHE A 312 -0.22 4.94 5.64
CA PHE A 312 1.17 4.81 6.09
C PHE A 312 1.29 5.03 7.59
N TRP A 313 1.70 4.00 8.32
CA TRP A 313 2.02 4.12 9.73
C TRP A 313 3.44 4.65 9.92
N ASN A 314 3.62 5.51 10.91
CA ASN A 314 4.97 5.83 11.37
C ASN A 314 5.60 4.63 12.13
N SER A 315 6.93 4.64 12.25
CA SER A 315 7.68 3.56 12.91
C SER A 315 7.28 3.31 14.36
N THR A 316 6.78 4.33 15.07
CA THR A 316 6.32 4.20 16.47
C THR A 316 4.84 3.81 16.59
N SER A 317 4.10 3.72 15.49
CA SER A 317 2.65 3.42 15.44
C SER A 317 1.74 4.36 16.21
N THR A 318 2.17 5.60 16.37
CA THR A 318 1.38 6.65 17.00
C THR A 318 0.63 7.50 15.97
N ILE A 319 1.04 7.46 14.70
CA ILE A 319 0.49 8.27 13.62
C ILE A 319 0.21 7.39 12.41
N LEU A 320 -1.02 7.47 11.90
CA LEU A 320 -1.42 6.95 10.59
C LEU A 320 -1.60 8.14 9.64
N ALA A 321 -0.74 8.22 8.62
CA ALA A 321 -0.88 9.16 7.53
C ALA A 321 -1.78 8.57 6.44
N ILE A 322 -2.59 9.43 5.82
CA ILE A 322 -3.55 9.04 4.79
C ILE A 322 -3.30 9.95 3.58
N VAL A 323 -2.97 9.35 2.45
CA VAL A 323 -2.87 10.06 1.17
C VAL A 323 -4.21 9.92 0.47
N ALA A 324 -4.84 11.04 0.14
CA ALA A 324 -6.21 11.06 -0.32
C ALA A 324 -6.45 12.13 -1.38
N LYS A 325 -7.43 11.85 -2.24
CA LYS A 325 -8.04 12.83 -3.13
C LYS A 325 -9.20 13.49 -2.42
N THR A 326 -9.23 14.82 -2.43
CA THR A 326 -10.29 15.63 -1.84
C THR A 326 -11.25 16.14 -2.92
N LYS A 327 -12.51 16.36 -2.54
CA LYS A 327 -13.50 17.02 -3.41
C LYS A 327 -13.05 18.46 -3.63
N SER A 328 -13.05 18.90 -4.90
CA SER A 328 -12.67 20.26 -5.27
C SER A 328 -13.49 21.31 -4.50
N SER A 329 -12.82 22.38 -4.05
CA SER A 329 -13.34 23.43 -3.16
C SER A 329 -14.60 24.14 -3.65
N SER A 330 -14.98 24.00 -4.93
CA SER A 330 -16.24 24.51 -5.49
C SER A 330 -17.50 23.78 -4.96
N SER A 331 -17.34 22.72 -4.18
CA SER A 331 -18.44 21.92 -3.61
C SER A 331 -18.55 21.98 -2.08
N LEU A 332 -17.66 22.70 -1.40
CA LEU A 332 -17.68 22.86 0.05
C LEU A 332 -18.52 24.10 0.39
N LEU A 333 -19.83 23.92 0.61
CA LEU A 333 -20.57 24.91 1.39
C LEU A 333 -19.98 24.90 2.82
N PRO A 334 -19.66 26.06 3.41
CA PRO A 334 -19.21 26.12 4.78
C PRO A 334 -20.35 25.63 5.68
N GLU A 335 -20.17 24.49 6.34
CA GLU A 335 -21.02 24.11 7.46
C GLU A 335 -20.78 25.11 8.59
N THR A 336 -21.72 26.05 8.73
CA THR A 336 -21.81 26.89 9.93
C THR A 336 -22.11 26.00 11.12
N ILE A 337 -21.09 25.77 11.95
CA ILE A 337 -21.25 25.21 13.28
C ILE A 337 -22.15 26.16 14.08
N GLY A 338 -23.38 25.71 14.36
CA GLY A 338 -24.31 26.42 15.22
C GLY A 338 -23.73 26.54 16.62
N THR A 339 -23.66 27.77 17.13
CA THR A 339 -23.35 28.04 18.54
C THR A 339 -24.43 27.43 19.44
N PRO A 340 -24.07 26.76 20.56
CA PRO A 340 -25.06 26.27 21.50
C PRO A 340 -25.74 27.48 22.16
N HIS A 341 -27.05 27.58 22.03
CA HIS A 341 -27.83 28.47 22.88
C HIS A 341 -27.90 27.89 24.29
N SER A 342 -27.63 28.77 25.25
CA SER A 342 -27.66 28.64 26.70
C SER A 342 -28.91 27.98 27.27
#